data_AF-A0A972TH21-F1
#
_entry.id   AF-A0A972TH21-F1
#
_cell.length_a   1.000
_cell.length_b   1.000
_cell.length_c   1.000
_cell.angle_alpha   90.00
_cell.angle_beta   90.00
_cell.angle_gamma   90.00
#
_symmetry.space_group_name_H-M   'P 1'
#
loop_
_entity.id
_entity.type
_entity.pdbx_description
1 polymer ?
#
loop_
_entity_poly.entity_id
_entity_poly.type
_entity_poly.pdbx_seq_one_letter_code
_entity_poly.pdbx_strand_id
1 'polypeptide(L)'
;MRKVYDEARTPHRRLLESGVLTEAKRQELEAVYHGLNPVLLLKQINGNMEKLWALAGRPAPQPKLRVQAKGGPIYEATMPLR
;
A
#
# COMPACT_ATOMS: atom_id res chain seq x y z
N MET A 1 -14.96 -24.82 12.73
CA MET A 1 -15.49 -23.58 12.11
C MET A 1 -14.45 -23.03 11.13
N ARG A 2 -14.85 -22.74 9.89
CA ARG A 2 -13.95 -22.24 8.82
C ARG A 2 -14.06 -20.71 8.74
N LYS A 3 -12.94 -19.98 8.78
CA LYS A 3 -12.96 -18.52 8.57
C LYS A 3 -13.25 -18.23 7.10
N VAL A 4 -14.35 -17.52 6.84
CA VAL A 4 -14.68 -16.97 5.52
C VAL A 4 -14.18 -15.53 5.54
N TYR A 5 -13.28 -15.20 4.63
CA TYR A 5 -12.77 -13.85 4.48
C TYR A 5 -13.54 -13.16 3.36
N ASP A 6 -13.84 -11.87 3.57
CA ASP A 6 -14.40 -11.02 2.53
C ASP A 6 -13.43 -10.83 1.36
N GLU A 7 -13.99 -10.50 0.20
CA GLU A 7 -13.21 -10.15 -0.98
C GLU A 7 -12.26 -8.98 -0.71
N ALA A 8 -11.05 -9.09 -1.27
CA ALA A 8 -10.03 -8.07 -1.14
C ALA A 8 -10.47 -6.78 -1.84
N ARG A 9 -10.78 -5.76 -1.05
CA ARG A 9 -11.10 -4.40 -1.52
C ARG A 9 -9.98 -3.44 -1.14
N THR A 10 -9.63 -2.53 -2.05
CA THR A 10 -8.67 -1.46 -1.76
C THR A 10 -9.26 -0.51 -0.72
N PRO A 11 -8.43 0.16 0.11
CA PRO A 11 -8.92 1.13 1.10
C PRO A 11 -9.81 2.22 0.48
N HIS A 12 -9.48 2.69 -0.72
CA HIS A 12 -10.32 3.60 -1.51
C HIS A 12 -11.71 3.02 -1.76
N ARG A 13 -11.79 1.78 -2.26
CA ARG A 13 -13.05 1.11 -2.56
C ARG A 13 -13.90 0.89 -1.30
N ARG A 14 -13.27 0.51 -0.19
CA ARG A 14 -13.94 0.34 1.10
C ARG A 14 -14.51 1.67 1.63
N LEU A 15 -13.79 2.77 1.44
CA LEU A 15 -14.22 4.10 1.87
C LEU A 15 -15.41 4.64 1.05
N LEU A 16 -15.48 4.32 -0.25
CA LEU A 16 -16.64 4.65 -1.08
C LEU A 16 -17.87 3.82 -0.69
N GLU A 17 -17.68 2.53 -0.42
CA GLU A 17 -18.75 1.60 -0.04
C GLU A 17 -19.30 1.86 1.38
N SER A 18 -18.53 2.49 2.27
CA SER A 18 -18.98 2.80 3.64
C SER A 18 -20.02 3.92 3.70
N GLY A 19 -20.18 4.71 2.64
CA GLY A 19 -21.18 5.77 2.54
C GLY A 19 -20.95 6.98 3.48
N VAL A 20 -19.83 7.01 4.20
CA VAL A 20 -19.51 8.06 5.19
C VAL A 20 -19.20 9.42 4.53
N LEU A 21 -18.83 9.41 3.25
CA LEU A 21 -18.49 10.61 2.49
C LEU A 21 -19.72 11.24 1.82
N THR A 22 -19.82 12.57 1.94
CA THR A 22 -20.71 13.39 1.12
C THR A 22 -20.31 13.30 -0.36
N GLU A 23 -21.24 13.55 -1.27
CA GLU A 23 -21.02 13.45 -2.72
C GLU A 23 -19.86 14.36 -3.18
N ALA A 24 -19.80 15.59 -2.67
CA ALA A 24 -18.71 16.53 -2.96
C ALA A 24 -17.34 15.96 -2.57
N LYS A 25 -17.24 15.26 -1.42
CA LYS A 25 -15.98 14.67 -0.96
C LYS A 25 -15.61 13.40 -1.72
N ARG A 26 -16.57 12.67 -2.29
CA ARG A 26 -16.28 11.56 -3.21
C ARG A 26 -15.66 12.06 -4.50
N GLN A 27 -16.24 13.11 -5.09
CA GLN A 27 -15.72 13.69 -6.34
C GLN A 27 -14.31 14.26 -6.16
N GLU A 28 -14.05 14.92 -5.02
CA GLU A 28 -12.69 15.36 -4.67
C GLU A 28 -11.72 14.19 -4.53
N LEU A 29 -12.13 13.12 -3.83
CA LEU A 29 -11.31 11.92 -3.65
C LEU A 29 -11.03 11.20 -4.98
N GLU A 30 -12.04 11.10 -5.86
CA GLU A 30 -11.88 10.53 -7.20
C GLU A 30 -10.97 11.38 -8.07
N ALA A 31 -11.10 12.71 -8.03
CA ALA A 31 -10.21 13.60 -8.77
C ALA A 31 -8.74 13.45 -8.33
N VAL A 32 -8.50 13.34 -7.01
CA VAL A 32 -7.18 13.07 -6.46
C VAL A 32 -6.67 11.68 -6.85
N TYR A 33 -7.54 10.66 -6.77
CA TYR A 33 -7.18 9.28 -7.10
C TYR A 33 -6.90 9.08 -8.60
N HIS A 34 -7.65 9.74 -9.48
CA HIS A 34 -7.42 9.70 -10.93
C HIS A 34 -6.24 10.58 -11.36
N GLY A 35 -6.04 11.72 -10.70
CA GLY A 35 -4.88 12.58 -10.94
C GLY A 35 -3.57 11.96 -10.45
N LEU A 36 -3.62 11.13 -9.41
CA LEU A 36 -2.46 10.41 -8.89
C LEU A 36 -2.41 9.01 -9.49
N ASN A 37 -1.45 8.71 -10.38
CA ASN A 37 -1.21 7.35 -10.85
C ASN A 37 -0.17 6.65 -9.94
N PRO A 38 -0.58 5.94 -8.87
CA PRO A 38 0.35 5.33 -7.91
C PRO A 38 1.24 4.26 -8.55
N VAL A 39 0.77 3.60 -9.61
CA VAL A 39 1.55 2.58 -10.32
C VAL A 39 2.69 3.23 -11.11
N LEU A 40 2.41 4.33 -11.80
CA LEU A 40 3.43 5.09 -12.52
C LEU A 40 4.46 5.67 -11.54
N LEU A 41 4.00 6.28 -10.44
CA LEU A 41 4.87 6.85 -9.42
C LEU A 41 5.78 5.78 -8.80
N LEU A 42 5.23 4.61 -8.47
CA LEU A 42 6.02 3.49 -7.93
C LEU A 42 7.08 3.02 -8.93
N LYS A 43 6.74 2.92 -10.22
CA LYS A 43 7.70 2.57 -11.28
C LYS A 43 8.83 3.59 -11.37
N GLN A 44 8.50 4.89 -11.30
CA GLN A 44 9.50 5.96 -11.33
C GLN A 44 10.44 5.92 -10.13
N ILE A 45 9.89 5.74 -8.93
CA ILE A 45 10.68 5.63 -7.69
C ILE A 45 11.65 4.44 -7.78
N ASN A 46 11.14 3.26 -8.16
CA ASN A 46 11.98 2.07 -8.26
C ASN A 46 13.06 2.22 -9.32
N GLY A 47 12.72 2.74 -10.51
CA GLY A 47 13.70 2.99 -11.57
C GLY A 47 14.77 4.02 -11.17
N ASN A 48 14.40 5.04 -10.40
CA ASN A 48 15.37 5.99 -9.85
C ASN A 48 16.27 5.35 -8.80
N MET A 49 15.74 4.50 -7.93
CA MET A 49 16.53 3.72 -6.96
C MET A 49 17.55 2.82 -7.64
N GLU A 50 17.16 2.10 -8.70
CA GLU A 50 18.07 1.26 -9.48
C GLU A 50 19.23 2.06 -10.07
N LYS A 51 18.96 3.24 -10.63
CA LYS A 51 20.01 4.15 -11.14
C LYS A 51 20.96 4.60 -10.04
N LEU A 52 20.42 5.00 -8.89
CA LEU A 52 21.23 5.44 -7.74
C LEU A 52 22.12 4.31 -7.22
N TRP A 53 21.64 3.08 -7.19
CA TRP A 53 22.47 1.94 -6.77
C TRP A 53 23.54 1.57 -7.79
N ALA A 54 23.22 1.61 -9.08
CA ALA A 54 24.20 1.43 -10.15
C ALA A 54 25.35 2.44 -10.03
N LEU A 55 25.03 3.72 -9.73
CA LEU A 55 26.02 4.76 -9.50
C LEU A 55 26.83 4.56 -8.21
N ALA A 56 26.20 4.02 -7.17
CA ALA A 56 26.85 3.78 -5.88
C ALA A 56 27.78 2.55 -5.85
N GLY A 57 27.87 1.78 -6.94
CA GLY A 57 28.65 0.54 -7.00
C GLY A 57 28.17 -0.54 -6.01
N ARG A 58 26.94 -0.40 -5.48
CA ARG A 58 26.33 -1.36 -4.55
C ARG A 58 25.27 -2.17 -5.28
N PRO A 59 25.17 -3.49 -5.01
CA PRO A 59 24.07 -4.26 -5.56
C PRO A 59 22.74 -3.72 -5.03
N ALA A 60 21.77 -3.58 -5.93
CA ALA A 60 20.40 -3.19 -5.58
C ALA A 60 19.83 -4.13 -4.50
N PRO A 61 19.29 -3.65 -3.37
CA PRO A 61 18.54 -4.47 -2.46
C PRO A 61 17.34 -5.05 -3.20
N GLN A 62 17.30 -6.39 -3.24
CA GLN A 62 16.23 -7.09 -3.91
C GLN A 62 14.90 -6.76 -3.21
N PRO A 63 13.83 -6.47 -3.97
CA PRO A 63 12.52 -6.31 -3.38
C PRO A 63 12.22 -7.60 -2.62
N LYS A 64 12.10 -7.51 -1.30
CA LYS A 64 11.75 -8.63 -0.45
C LYS A 64 10.40 -9.13 -0.95
N LEU A 65 10.40 -10.22 -1.72
CA LEU A 65 9.20 -10.98 -2.05
C LEU A 65 8.51 -11.20 -0.71
N ARG A 66 7.36 -10.54 -0.55
CA ARG A 66 6.55 -10.65 0.66
C ARG A 66 6.10 -12.10 0.70
N VAL A 67 6.87 -12.94 1.39
CA VAL A 67 6.47 -14.31 1.71
C VAL A 67 5.14 -14.13 2.44
N GLN A 68 4.06 -14.54 1.78
CA GLN A 68 2.73 -14.56 2.38
C GLN A 68 2.75 -15.65 3.45
N ALA A 69 3.34 -15.35 4.60
CA ALA A 69 3.20 -16.12 5.81
C ALA A 69 1.73 -15.95 6.25
N LYS A 70 0.99 -17.05 6.20
CA LYS A 70 -0.40 -17.13 6.62
C LYS A 70 -0.53 -16.69 8.09
N GLY A 71 -1.20 -15.56 8.32
CA GLY A 71 -2.01 -15.26 9.51
C GLY A 71 -1.31 -15.04 10.86
N GLY A 72 -1.09 -13.78 11.23
CA GLY A 72 -0.90 -13.32 12.61
C GLY A 72 -1.23 -11.82 12.71
N PRO A 73 -1.94 -11.34 13.75
CA PRO A 73 -2.51 -10.00 13.77
C PRO A 73 -1.43 -8.94 13.92
N ILE A 74 -1.63 -7.84 13.21
CA ILE A 74 -0.66 -6.76 12.99
C ILE A 74 -1.22 -5.48 13.61
N TYR A 75 -1.51 -5.45 14.91
CA TYR A 75 -1.55 -4.22 15.70
C TYR A 75 -1.72 -4.51 17.20
N GLU A 76 -1.09 -3.64 18.00
CA GLU A 76 -1.10 -3.51 19.47
C GLU A 76 -0.24 -4.48 20.29
N ALA A 77 0.91 -3.99 20.77
CA ALA A 77 1.01 -3.53 22.14
C ALA A 77 2.39 -2.91 22.40
N THR A 78 2.37 -1.65 22.81
CA THR A 78 3.33 -0.93 23.66
C THR A 78 4.35 -1.80 24.41
N MET A 79 5.65 -1.58 24.13
CA MET A 79 6.86 -1.62 25.00
C MET A 79 6.89 -2.56 26.25
N PRO A 80 8.03 -3.22 26.54
CA PRO A 80 9.02 -2.51 27.37
C PRO A 80 10.49 -2.68 26.95
N LEU A 81 11.24 -1.62 27.22
CA LEU A 81 12.69 -1.59 27.35
C LEU A 81 13.15 -2.58 28.43
N ARG A 82 14.15 -3.41 28.10
CA ARG A 82 15.19 -3.84 29.03
C ARG A 82 16.49 -4.02 28.27
#